data_AF-A0A433X231-F1
#
_entry.id   AF-A0A433X231-F1
#
_cell.length_a   1.000
_cell.length_b   1.000
_cell.length_c   1.000
_cell.angle_alpha   90.00
_cell.angle_beta   90.00
_cell.angle_gamma   90.00
#
_symmetry.space_group_name_H-M   'P 1'
#
loop_
_entity.id
_entity.type
_entity.pdbx_description
1 polymer ?
#
loop_
_entity_poly.entity_id
_entity_poly.type
_entity_poly.pdbx_seq_one_letter_code
_entity_poly.pdbx_strand_id
1 'polypeptide(L)'
;MANTHTYPRREEIANAITHGIGALLSVAALVLLIVFSSMKGTAWHVVSFTIYGVSMLLLYTSSTLVHSFKEGKLKDLFEFFDHSSIYVYIAGTYTPFMLVAIRGSLGWTLFSVVWAIALLGVLFKAYFVKRFLFLSTVFYLLMGWLIVIAWAPLTAAVPAMGINLLVIGGLSYTLGTIFYVWRAFPYHHAIWHLFVLAGSVLHFFTILLYLLPGN
;
A
#
# COMPACT_ATOMS: atom_id res chain seq x y z
N MET A 1 16.63 19.27 -4.70
CA MET A 1 16.11 17.88 -4.57
C MET A 1 16.19 17.50 -3.11
N ALA A 2 15.08 17.14 -2.45
CA ALA A 2 15.18 16.63 -1.08
C ALA A 2 15.75 15.20 -1.11
N ASN A 3 16.91 15.03 -0.47
CA ASN A 3 17.52 13.73 -0.23
C ASN A 3 16.78 12.99 0.91
N THR A 4 17.06 11.70 1.08
CA THR A 4 16.58 10.93 2.25
C THR A 4 17.03 11.59 3.56
N HIS A 5 16.15 11.57 4.56
CA HIS A 5 16.41 12.18 5.87
C HIS A 5 16.99 11.12 6.80
N THR A 6 18.08 11.43 7.49
CA THR A 6 18.62 10.55 8.53
C THR A 6 17.87 10.83 9.83
N TYR A 7 17.18 9.82 10.37
CA TYR A 7 16.39 9.96 11.58
C TYR A 7 17.23 9.70 12.84
N PRO A 8 16.98 10.41 13.95
CA PRO A 8 17.52 10.05 15.25
C PRO A 8 17.11 8.64 15.66
N ARG A 9 17.95 7.93 16.42
CA ARG A 9 17.68 6.53 16.84
C ARG A 9 16.31 6.33 17.51
N ARG A 10 15.83 7.30 18.29
CA ARG A 10 14.51 7.23 18.93
C ARG A 10 13.37 7.24 17.92
N GLU A 11 13.52 8.01 16.84
CA GLU A 11 12.55 8.06 15.74
C GLU A 11 12.62 6.79 14.89
N GLU A 12 13.82 6.27 14.60
CA GLU A 12 13.99 4.97 13.93
C GLU A 12 13.29 3.85 14.69
N ILE A 13 13.39 3.81 16.02
CA ILE A 13 12.68 2.85 16.86
C ILE A 13 11.15 3.02 16.72
N ALA A 14 10.64 4.25 16.75
CA ALA A 14 9.21 4.50 16.57
C ALA A 14 8.72 4.06 15.18
N ASN A 15 9.49 4.35 14.14
CA ASN A 15 9.22 3.95 12.76
C ASN A 15 9.20 2.41 12.62
N ALA A 16 10.18 1.73 13.21
CA ALA A 16 10.26 0.27 13.21
C ALA A 16 9.11 -0.38 13.98
N ILE A 17 8.72 0.15 15.15
CA ILE A 17 7.61 -0.38 15.95
C ILE A 17 6.27 -0.21 15.22
N THR A 18 5.98 0.99 14.72
CA THR A 18 4.70 1.28 14.05
C THR A 18 4.46 0.37 12.86
N HIS A 19 5.44 0.22 11.97
CA HIS A 19 5.34 -0.72 10.85
C HIS A 19 5.55 -2.18 11.26
N GLY A 20 6.24 -2.46 12.36
CA GLY A 20 6.35 -3.82 12.91
C GLY A 20 5.00 -4.37 13.37
N ILE A 21 4.17 -3.53 14.00
CA ILE A 21 2.77 -3.84 14.28
C ILE A 21 2.01 -4.08 12.96
N GLY A 22 2.22 -3.22 11.97
CA GLY A 22 1.67 -3.41 10.61
C GLY A 22 2.06 -4.76 9.99
N ALA A 23 3.31 -5.21 10.15
CA ALA A 23 3.80 -6.47 9.62
C ALA A 23 3.06 -7.65 10.28
N LEU A 24 2.93 -7.66 11.61
CA LEU A 24 2.17 -8.70 12.32
C LEU A 24 0.69 -8.71 11.91
N LEU A 25 0.06 -7.54 11.82
CA LEU A 25 -1.32 -7.42 11.34
C LEU A 25 -1.46 -7.89 9.89
N SER A 26 -0.48 -7.64 9.02
CA SER A 26 -0.51 -8.06 7.63
C SER A 26 -0.41 -9.59 7.46
N VAL A 27 0.28 -10.30 8.36
CA VAL A 27 0.25 -11.76 8.41
C VAL A 27 -1.17 -12.25 8.72
N ALA A 28 -1.79 -11.71 9.77
CA ALA A 28 -3.16 -12.06 10.13
C ALA A 28 -4.14 -11.75 8.98
N ALA A 29 -4.03 -10.57 8.39
CA ALA A 29 -4.84 -10.15 7.25
C ALA A 29 -4.68 -11.08 6.04
N LEU A 30 -3.44 -11.43 5.66
CA LEU A 30 -3.17 -12.36 4.55
C LEU A 30 -3.81 -13.72 4.79
N VAL A 31 -3.67 -14.28 6.00
CA VAL A 31 -4.30 -15.54 6.37
C VAL A 31 -5.83 -15.46 6.28
N LEU A 32 -6.44 -14.44 6.87
CA LEU A 32 -7.90 -14.26 6.84
C LEU A 32 -8.41 -14.11 5.40
N LEU A 33 -7.73 -13.30 4.59
CA LEU A 33 -8.05 -13.10 3.18
C LEU A 33 -8.01 -14.40 2.39
N ILE A 34 -6.96 -15.22 2.55
CA ILE A 34 -6.84 -16.53 1.89
C ILE A 34 -7.95 -17.48 2.36
N VAL A 35 -8.16 -17.61 3.68
CA VAL A 35 -9.15 -18.54 4.24
C VAL A 35 -10.55 -18.18 3.77
N PHE A 36 -10.98 -16.92 3.93
CA PHE A 36 -12.33 -16.53 3.56
C PHE A 36 -12.56 -16.52 2.04
N SER A 37 -11.57 -16.12 1.24
CA SER A 37 -11.68 -16.21 -0.22
C SER A 37 -11.72 -17.65 -0.72
N SER A 38 -11.06 -18.59 -0.03
CA SER A 38 -11.12 -20.01 -0.36
C SER A 38 -12.46 -20.65 0.03
N MET A 39 -13.05 -20.20 1.14
CA MET A 39 -14.33 -20.73 1.62
C MET A 39 -15.54 -20.18 0.87
N LYS A 40 -15.51 -18.90 0.50
CA LYS A 40 -16.68 -18.17 -0.02
C LYS A 40 -16.52 -17.67 -1.45
N GLY A 41 -15.28 -17.53 -1.91
CA GLY A 41 -14.96 -16.88 -3.18
C GLY A 41 -14.71 -17.86 -4.31
N THR A 42 -14.03 -17.34 -5.33
CA THR A 42 -13.55 -18.09 -6.49
C THR A 42 -12.02 -18.01 -6.55
N ALA A 43 -11.39 -18.72 -7.49
CA ALA A 43 -9.95 -18.60 -7.73
C ALA A 43 -9.49 -17.15 -7.93
N TRP A 44 -10.34 -16.31 -8.52
CA TRP A 44 -10.06 -14.88 -8.69
C TRP A 44 -9.97 -14.13 -7.36
N HIS A 45 -10.81 -14.48 -6.38
CA HIS A 45 -10.76 -13.91 -5.05
C HIS A 45 -9.49 -14.36 -4.35
N VAL A 46 -9.21 -15.67 -4.34
CA VAL A 46 -8.01 -16.23 -3.69
C VAL A 46 -6.74 -15.57 -4.24
N VAL A 47 -6.58 -15.54 -5.55
CA VAL A 47 -5.38 -14.97 -6.18
C VAL A 47 -5.27 -13.47 -5.91
N SER A 48 -6.33 -12.70 -6.16
CA SER A 48 -6.26 -11.23 -5.99
C SER A 48 -6.08 -10.80 -4.53
N PHE A 49 -6.73 -11.49 -3.59
CA PHE A 49 -6.63 -11.20 -2.16
C PHE A 49 -5.26 -11.61 -1.62
N THR A 50 -4.69 -12.71 -2.12
CA THR A 50 -3.31 -13.12 -1.80
C THR A 50 -2.31 -12.08 -2.28
N ILE A 51 -2.46 -11.59 -3.52
CA ILE A 51 -1.60 -10.54 -4.07
C ILE A 51 -1.65 -9.28 -3.20
N TYR A 52 -2.85 -8.83 -2.81
CA TYR A 52 -3.02 -7.72 -1.88
C TYR A 52 -2.30 -7.98 -0.54
N GLY A 53 -2.60 -9.10 0.14
CA GLY A 53 -2.02 -9.40 1.46
C GLY A 53 -0.50 -9.60 1.44
N VAL A 54 0.06 -10.23 0.39
CA VAL A 54 1.51 -10.40 0.23
C VAL A 54 2.19 -9.06 -0.02
N SER A 55 1.62 -8.19 -0.86
CA SER A 55 2.17 -6.85 -1.09
C SER A 55 2.15 -5.99 0.17
N MET A 56 1.11 -6.13 1.01
CA MET A 56 1.00 -5.48 2.31
C MET A 56 2.08 -5.97 3.28
N LEU A 57 2.27 -7.30 3.37
CA LEU A 57 3.31 -7.90 4.19
C LEU A 57 4.71 -7.48 3.74
N LEU A 58 4.95 -7.43 2.43
CA LEU A 58 6.21 -6.96 1.86
C LEU A 58 6.50 -5.51 2.25
N LEU A 59 5.51 -4.62 2.16
CA LEU A 59 5.63 -3.22 2.55
C LEU A 59 6.04 -3.09 4.01
N TYR A 60 5.23 -3.63 4.91
CA TYR A 60 5.47 -3.46 6.34
C TYR A 60 6.76 -4.13 6.80
N THR A 61 7.06 -5.32 6.28
CA THR A 61 8.32 -6.02 6.62
C THR A 61 9.52 -5.24 6.14
N SER A 62 9.52 -4.76 4.90
CA SER A 62 10.64 -3.96 4.35
C SER A 62 10.86 -2.70 5.17
N SER A 63 9.77 -2.04 5.55
CA SER A 63 9.83 -0.82 6.35
C SER A 63 10.30 -1.04 7.79
N THR A 64 9.81 -2.08 8.46
CA THR A 64 10.32 -2.46 9.78
C THR A 64 11.82 -2.73 9.73
N LEU A 65 12.29 -3.47 8.72
CA LEU A 65 13.68 -3.88 8.61
C LEU A 65 14.60 -2.69 8.31
N VAL A 66 14.24 -1.80 7.38
CA VAL A 66 15.08 -0.63 7.07
C VAL A 66 15.29 0.27 8.29
N HIS A 67 14.24 0.49 9.09
CA HIS A 67 14.31 1.30 10.30
C HIS A 67 14.97 0.58 11.49
N SER A 68 15.11 -0.75 11.42
CA SER A 68 15.82 -1.54 12.43
C SER A 68 17.32 -1.64 12.17
N PHE A 69 17.76 -1.43 10.93
CA PHE A 69 19.17 -1.58 10.55
C PHE A 69 19.99 -0.31 10.80
N LYS A 70 21.27 -0.52 11.12
CA LYS A 70 22.27 0.54 11.21
C LYS A 70 22.69 0.98 9.80
N GLU A 71 23.21 2.19 9.71
CA GLU A 71 23.81 2.73 8.47
C GLU A 71 24.81 1.75 7.86
N GLY A 72 24.72 1.55 6.54
CA GLY A 72 25.56 0.64 5.79
C GLY A 72 24.82 -0.04 4.63
N LYS A 73 25.53 -0.92 3.92
CA LYS A 73 25.04 -1.57 2.69
C LYS A 73 23.71 -2.31 2.88
N LEU A 74 23.47 -2.89 4.07
CA LEU A 74 22.23 -3.60 4.36
C LEU A 74 21.05 -2.63 4.47
N LYS A 75 21.21 -1.50 5.18
CA LYS A 75 20.17 -0.47 5.24
C LYS A 75 19.87 0.09 3.85
N ASP A 76 20.89 0.37 3.05
CA ASP A 76 20.74 0.85 1.67
C ASP A 76 19.91 -0.11 0.79
N LEU A 77 20.12 -1.41 0.93
CA LEU A 77 19.33 -2.42 0.22
C LEU A 77 17.87 -2.44 0.69
N PHE A 78 17.64 -2.34 2.00
CA PHE A 78 16.29 -2.32 2.55
C PHE A 78 15.58 -0.99 2.34
N GLU A 79 16.28 0.12 2.18
CA GLU A 79 15.70 1.38 1.68
C GLU A 79 15.16 1.20 0.27
N PHE A 80 15.86 0.46 -0.58
CA PHE A 80 15.36 0.13 -1.92
C PHE A 80 14.08 -0.71 -1.82
N PHE A 81 14.07 -1.75 -0.99
CA PHE A 81 12.87 -2.57 -0.81
C PHE A 81 11.71 -1.80 -0.20
N ASP A 82 11.95 -0.99 0.82
CA ASP A 82 10.93 -0.17 1.49
C ASP A 82 10.24 0.78 0.49
N HIS A 83 11.01 1.60 -0.24
CA HIS A 83 10.42 2.51 -1.21
C HIS A 83 9.78 1.80 -2.41
N SER A 84 10.37 0.70 -2.88
CA SER A 84 9.83 -0.07 -4.01
C SER A 84 8.53 -0.78 -3.64
N SER A 85 8.43 -1.26 -2.41
CA SER A 85 7.26 -1.97 -1.92
C SER A 85 6.01 -1.08 -1.85
N ILE A 86 6.15 0.25 -1.74
CA ILE A 86 5.03 1.19 -1.84
C ILE A 86 4.35 1.09 -3.22
N TYR A 87 5.13 1.07 -4.31
CA TYR A 87 4.58 0.89 -5.66
C TYR A 87 3.84 -0.45 -5.80
N VAL A 88 4.48 -1.53 -5.32
CA VAL A 88 3.90 -2.88 -5.37
C VAL A 88 2.63 -2.96 -4.52
N TYR A 89 2.60 -2.32 -3.36
CA TYR A 89 1.44 -2.32 -2.48
C TYR A 89 0.26 -1.54 -3.05
N ILE A 90 0.50 -0.40 -3.70
CA ILE A 90 -0.56 0.32 -4.43
C ILE A 90 -1.13 -0.60 -5.52
N ALA A 91 -0.30 -1.25 -6.32
CA ALA A 91 -0.78 -2.20 -7.34
C ALA A 91 -1.52 -3.41 -6.76
N GLY A 92 -1.00 -3.98 -5.67
CA GLY A 92 -1.64 -5.07 -4.94
C GLY A 92 -3.01 -4.68 -4.40
N THR A 93 -3.17 -3.45 -3.91
CA THR A 93 -4.45 -2.90 -3.43
C THR A 93 -5.48 -2.79 -4.56
N TYR A 94 -5.08 -2.40 -5.77
CA TYR A 94 -5.98 -2.32 -6.93
C TYR A 94 -6.45 -3.69 -7.43
N THR A 95 -5.61 -4.71 -7.25
CA THR A 95 -5.82 -6.05 -7.84
C THR A 95 -7.19 -6.66 -7.54
N PRO A 96 -7.69 -6.72 -6.29
CA PRO A 96 -9.03 -7.24 -6.01
C PRO A 96 -10.14 -6.39 -6.65
N PHE A 97 -10.05 -5.07 -6.64
CA PHE A 97 -11.07 -4.22 -7.29
C PHE A 97 -11.13 -4.45 -8.80
N MET A 98 -9.99 -4.60 -9.46
CA MET A 98 -9.94 -4.78 -10.91
C MET A 98 -10.37 -6.18 -11.34
N LEU A 99 -9.93 -7.23 -10.63
CA LEU A 99 -10.12 -8.62 -11.04
C LEU A 99 -11.39 -9.27 -10.46
N VAL A 100 -11.97 -8.68 -9.40
CA VAL A 100 -13.19 -9.17 -8.76
C VAL A 100 -14.36 -8.22 -8.97
N ALA A 101 -14.25 -6.95 -8.59
CA ALA A 101 -15.39 -6.02 -8.58
C ALA A 101 -15.75 -5.51 -9.99
N ILE A 102 -14.79 -4.91 -10.69
CA ILE A 102 -15.02 -4.23 -11.98
C ILE A 102 -15.01 -5.23 -13.15
N ARG A 103 -13.98 -6.10 -13.21
CA ARG A 103 -13.77 -7.09 -14.27
C ARG A 103 -13.83 -6.49 -15.68
N GLY A 104 -13.97 -7.36 -16.69
CA GLY A 104 -14.09 -6.96 -18.09
C GLY A 104 -12.83 -6.25 -18.63
N SER A 105 -12.98 -5.61 -19.79
CA SER A 105 -11.90 -4.89 -20.46
C SER A 105 -11.33 -3.75 -19.61
N LEU A 106 -12.21 -2.99 -18.93
CA LEU A 106 -11.78 -1.88 -18.08
C LEU A 106 -10.95 -2.36 -16.88
N GLY A 107 -11.40 -3.40 -16.17
CA GLY A 107 -10.66 -3.98 -15.05
C GLY A 107 -9.28 -4.46 -15.47
N TRP A 108 -9.16 -5.21 -16.58
CA TRP A 108 -7.86 -5.65 -17.10
C TRP A 108 -6.98 -4.50 -17.58
N THR A 109 -7.56 -3.46 -18.20
CA THR A 109 -6.81 -2.29 -18.66
C THR A 109 -6.20 -1.56 -17.46
N LEU A 110 -7.00 -1.23 -16.46
CA LEU A 110 -6.51 -0.54 -15.26
C LEU A 110 -5.56 -1.40 -14.43
N PHE A 111 -5.82 -2.70 -14.30
CA PHE A 111 -4.89 -3.64 -13.69
C PHE A 111 -3.52 -3.57 -14.37
N SER A 112 -3.50 -3.66 -15.70
CA SER A 112 -2.25 -3.65 -16.49
C SER A 112 -1.51 -2.32 -16.37
N VAL A 113 -2.24 -1.19 -16.44
CA VAL A 113 -1.66 0.16 -16.30
C VAL A 113 -1.04 0.35 -14.92
N VAL A 114 -1.75 0.00 -13.86
CA VAL A 114 -1.27 0.17 -12.48
C VAL A 114 -0.05 -0.72 -12.23
N TRP A 115 -0.07 -1.98 -12.65
CA TRP A 115 1.09 -2.87 -12.50
C TRP A 115 2.29 -2.45 -13.37
N ALA A 116 2.07 -1.91 -14.56
CA ALA A 116 3.13 -1.35 -15.39
C ALA A 116 3.79 -0.13 -14.72
N ILE A 117 2.98 0.79 -14.15
CA ILE A 117 3.50 1.92 -13.38
C ILE A 117 4.28 1.42 -12.15
N ALA A 118 3.79 0.38 -11.47
CA ALA A 118 4.49 -0.19 -10.34
C ALA A 118 5.86 -0.74 -10.73
N LEU A 119 5.92 -1.52 -11.82
CA LEU A 119 7.18 -2.06 -12.33
C LEU A 119 8.16 -0.94 -12.71
N LEU A 120 7.70 0.09 -13.42
CA LEU A 120 8.52 1.25 -13.74
C LEU A 120 8.98 2.00 -12.49
N GLY A 121 8.14 2.12 -11.46
CA GLY A 121 8.47 2.73 -10.18
C GLY A 121 9.55 1.96 -9.41
N VAL A 122 9.46 0.62 -9.38
CA VAL A 122 10.50 -0.26 -8.80
C VAL A 122 11.82 -0.10 -9.57
N LEU A 123 11.78 -0.13 -10.90
CA LEU A 123 12.97 0.08 -11.73
C LEU A 123 13.57 1.46 -11.50
N PHE A 124 12.76 2.50 -11.40
CA PHE A 124 13.22 3.84 -11.07
C PHE A 124 13.91 3.88 -9.69
N LYS A 125 13.34 3.22 -8.68
CA LYS A 125 13.95 3.16 -7.35
C LYS A 125 15.26 2.38 -7.31
N ALA A 126 15.48 1.42 -8.20
CA ALA A 126 16.75 0.69 -8.28
C ALA A 126 17.94 1.63 -8.54
N TYR A 127 17.73 2.73 -9.26
CA TYR A 127 18.77 3.72 -9.56
C TYR A 127 18.69 4.99 -8.70
N PHE A 128 17.50 5.32 -8.18
CA PHE A 128 17.22 6.63 -7.57
C PHE A 128 16.59 6.56 -6.17
N VAL A 129 16.72 5.45 -5.44
CA VAL A 129 16.11 5.27 -4.09
C VAL A 129 16.31 6.47 -3.15
N LYS A 130 17.55 6.97 -3.02
CA LYS A 130 17.91 8.08 -2.12
C LYS A 130 17.64 9.48 -2.69
N ARG A 131 17.09 9.57 -3.91
CA ARG A 131 16.85 10.83 -4.63
C ARG A 131 15.36 10.98 -4.96
N PHE A 132 14.95 12.22 -5.25
CA PHE A 132 13.61 12.54 -5.74
C PHE A 132 12.44 12.12 -4.83
N LEU A 133 12.57 12.38 -3.52
CA LEU A 133 11.49 12.14 -2.54
C LEU A 133 10.13 12.66 -3.03
N PHE A 134 10.04 13.96 -3.33
CA PHE A 134 8.79 14.61 -3.76
C PHE A 134 8.20 14.00 -5.03
N LEU A 135 9.03 13.75 -6.04
CA LEU A 135 8.58 13.18 -7.30
C LEU A 135 8.01 11.77 -7.09
N SER A 136 8.66 10.97 -6.24
CA SER A 136 8.18 9.63 -5.89
C SER A 136 6.82 9.71 -5.19
N THR A 137 6.67 10.63 -4.24
CA THR A 137 5.39 10.87 -3.53
C THR A 137 4.27 11.28 -4.49
N VAL A 138 4.57 12.16 -5.46
CA VAL A 138 3.60 12.55 -6.50
C VAL A 138 3.18 11.33 -7.32
N PHE A 139 4.13 10.49 -7.74
CA PHE A 139 3.79 9.26 -8.47
C PHE A 139 2.94 8.30 -7.66
N TYR A 140 3.22 8.13 -6.35
CA TYR A 140 2.39 7.32 -5.46
C TYR A 140 0.95 7.83 -5.40
N LEU A 141 0.77 9.15 -5.25
CA LEU A 141 -0.55 9.76 -5.20
C LEU A 141 -1.29 9.61 -6.52
N LEU A 142 -0.65 9.95 -7.65
CA LEU A 142 -1.26 9.82 -8.97
C LEU A 142 -1.70 8.37 -9.24
N MET A 143 -0.82 7.41 -8.96
CA MET A 143 -1.12 5.99 -9.09
C MET A 143 -2.27 5.57 -8.15
N GLY A 144 -2.28 6.05 -6.90
CA GLY A 144 -3.30 5.77 -5.91
C GLY A 144 -4.69 6.30 -6.26
N TRP A 145 -4.79 7.35 -7.07
CA TRP A 145 -6.05 7.97 -7.47
C TRP A 145 -6.60 7.52 -8.85
N LEU A 146 -5.89 6.63 -9.56
CA LEU A 146 -6.36 6.08 -10.85
C LEU A 146 -7.73 5.37 -10.76
N ILE A 147 -8.11 4.90 -9.59
CA ILE A 147 -9.38 4.23 -9.31
C ILE A 147 -10.59 5.11 -9.65
N VAL A 148 -10.44 6.45 -9.62
CA VAL A 148 -11.49 7.40 -10.01
C VAL A 148 -11.92 7.22 -11.47
N ILE A 149 -11.03 6.75 -12.35
CA ILE A 149 -11.37 6.44 -13.75
C ILE A 149 -12.46 5.36 -13.82
N ALA A 150 -12.47 4.42 -12.87
CA ALA A 150 -13.48 3.37 -12.75
C ALA A 150 -14.56 3.68 -11.71
N TRP A 151 -14.77 4.95 -11.35
CA TRP A 151 -15.68 5.32 -10.25
C TRP A 151 -17.11 4.81 -10.45
N ALA A 152 -17.67 4.99 -11.65
CA ALA A 152 -19.04 4.55 -11.97
C ALA A 152 -19.21 3.02 -11.85
N PRO A 153 -18.41 2.17 -12.54
CA PRO A 153 -18.54 0.72 -12.39
C PRO A 153 -18.17 0.24 -10.99
N LEU A 154 -17.26 0.92 -10.28
CA LEU A 154 -16.88 0.57 -8.91
C LEU A 154 -18.04 0.78 -7.92
N THR A 155 -18.68 1.95 -7.96
CA THR A 155 -19.81 2.26 -7.07
C THR A 155 -21.07 1.48 -7.41
N ALA A 156 -21.19 0.98 -8.64
CA ALA A 156 -22.21 0.02 -9.02
C ALA A 156 -21.93 -1.40 -8.48
N ALA A 157 -20.66 -1.79 -8.36
CA ALA A 157 -20.26 -3.14 -7.95
C ALA A 157 -20.06 -3.31 -6.43
N VAL A 158 -19.69 -2.24 -5.72
CA VAL A 158 -19.35 -2.29 -4.29
C VAL A 158 -20.41 -1.56 -3.46
N PRO A 159 -20.95 -2.18 -2.39
CA PRO A 159 -21.91 -1.51 -1.51
C PRO A 159 -21.38 -0.19 -0.93
N ALA A 160 -22.28 0.76 -0.67
CA ALA A 160 -21.95 2.11 -0.22
C ALA A 160 -21.02 2.14 1.02
N MET A 161 -21.19 1.22 1.97
CA MET A 161 -20.32 1.15 3.14
C MET A 161 -18.88 0.74 2.77
N GLY A 162 -18.71 -0.16 1.81
CA GLY A 162 -17.40 -0.51 1.26
C GLY A 162 -16.75 0.67 0.53
N ILE A 163 -17.53 1.43 -0.24
CA ILE A 163 -17.06 2.66 -0.87
C ILE A 163 -16.61 3.69 0.17
N ASN A 164 -17.35 3.87 1.27
CA ASN A 164 -16.96 4.79 2.35
C ASN A 164 -15.62 4.39 2.97
N LEU A 165 -15.41 3.12 3.28
CA LEU A 165 -14.13 2.63 3.80
C LEU A 165 -12.99 2.86 2.80
N LEU A 166 -13.23 2.59 1.52
CA LEU A 166 -12.26 2.80 0.45
C LEU A 166 -11.83 4.27 0.36
N VAL A 167 -12.80 5.19 0.36
CA VAL A 167 -12.58 6.64 0.27
C VAL A 167 -11.85 7.14 1.50
N ILE A 168 -12.30 6.79 2.72
CA ILE A 168 -11.65 7.22 3.96
C ILE A 168 -10.22 6.66 4.00
N GLY A 169 -9.99 5.43 3.54
CA GLY A 169 -8.65 4.86 3.42
C GLY A 169 -7.76 5.59 2.41
N GLY A 170 -8.29 5.94 1.23
CA GLY A 170 -7.59 6.71 0.21
C GLY A 170 -7.22 8.13 0.69
N LEU A 171 -8.14 8.77 1.41
CA LEU A 171 -7.88 10.05 2.07
C LEU A 171 -6.83 9.92 3.18
N SER A 172 -6.86 8.83 3.96
CA SER A 172 -5.84 8.57 5.00
C SER A 172 -4.44 8.50 4.39
N TYR A 173 -4.26 7.76 3.27
CA TYR A 173 -2.99 7.77 2.54
C TYR A 173 -2.61 9.17 2.04
N THR A 174 -3.57 9.89 1.45
CA THR A 174 -3.29 11.21 0.88
C THR A 174 -2.86 12.20 1.95
N LEU A 175 -3.61 12.31 3.04
CA LEU A 175 -3.30 13.19 4.18
C LEU A 175 -1.98 12.81 4.85
N GLY A 176 -1.71 11.52 4.98
CA GLY A 176 -0.45 11.04 5.51
C GLY A 176 0.77 11.59 4.76
N THR A 177 0.69 11.74 3.43
CA THR A 177 1.84 12.20 2.63
C THR A 177 2.31 13.60 3.04
N ILE A 178 1.43 14.42 3.62
CA ILE A 178 1.76 15.72 4.20
C ILE A 178 2.82 15.53 5.29
N PHE A 179 2.60 14.61 6.22
CA PHE A 179 3.56 14.31 7.31
C PHE A 179 4.83 13.62 6.81
N TYR A 180 4.76 12.88 5.71
CA TYR A 180 5.94 12.29 5.08
C TYR A 180 6.91 13.36 4.56
N VAL A 181 6.39 14.40 3.91
CA VAL A 181 7.21 15.48 3.35
C VAL A 181 7.49 16.62 4.35
N TRP A 182 6.64 16.78 5.37
CA TRP A 182 6.73 17.86 6.35
C TRP A 182 7.69 17.53 7.51
N ARG A 183 8.99 17.75 7.26
CA ARG A 183 10.09 17.43 8.19
C ARG A 183 10.32 18.48 9.29
N ALA A 184 9.30 19.26 9.68
CA ALA A 184 9.47 20.41 10.57
C ALA A 184 9.47 20.06 12.06
N PHE A 185 9.07 18.85 12.44
CA PHE A 185 8.95 18.44 13.83
C PHE A 185 9.29 16.95 14.02
N PRO A 186 9.71 16.51 15.23
CA PRO A 186 10.08 15.12 15.50
C PRO A 186 8.93 14.13 15.27
N TYR A 187 9.23 12.89 14.86
CA TYR A 187 8.26 11.80 14.66
C TYR A 187 7.26 12.02 13.52
N HIS A 188 7.44 13.04 12.67
CA HIS A 188 6.58 13.26 11.52
C HIS A 188 6.49 12.01 10.60
N HIS A 189 7.58 11.25 10.48
CA HIS A 189 7.60 10.00 9.70
C HIS A 189 6.81 8.85 10.37
N ALA A 190 6.86 8.75 11.69
CA ALA A 190 6.04 7.79 12.44
C ALA A 190 4.54 8.15 12.34
N ILE A 191 4.19 9.44 12.29
CA ILE A 191 2.80 9.86 12.02
C ILE A 191 2.38 9.42 10.61
N TRP A 192 3.24 9.60 9.61
CA TRP A 192 3.01 9.05 8.27
C TRP A 192 2.73 7.54 8.31
N HIS A 193 3.52 6.76 9.06
CA HIS A 193 3.30 5.33 9.23
C HIS A 193 1.92 4.99 9.79
N LEU A 194 1.44 5.77 10.76
CA LEU A 194 0.10 5.58 11.33
C LEU A 194 -1.00 5.84 10.30
N PHE A 195 -0.86 6.86 9.44
CA PHE A 195 -1.80 7.11 8.35
C PHE A 195 -1.80 5.99 7.29
N VAL A 196 -0.62 5.47 6.94
CA VAL A 196 -0.49 4.31 6.04
C VAL A 196 -1.15 3.08 6.64
N LEU A 197 -0.97 2.84 7.94
CA LEU A 197 -1.61 1.74 8.66
C LEU A 197 -3.13 1.89 8.73
N ALA A 198 -3.64 3.08 9.04
CA ALA A 198 -5.07 3.36 9.04
C ALA A 198 -5.68 3.14 7.64
N GLY A 199 -5.05 3.65 6.60
CA GLY A 199 -5.46 3.44 5.20
C GLY A 199 -5.50 1.95 4.84
N SER A 200 -4.47 1.19 5.25
CA SER A 200 -4.37 -0.24 5.00
C SER A 200 -5.45 -1.04 5.70
N VAL A 201 -5.75 -0.73 6.97
CA VAL A 201 -6.83 -1.38 7.72
C VAL A 201 -8.18 -1.14 7.06
N LEU A 202 -8.46 0.09 6.62
CA LEU A 202 -9.71 0.45 5.95
C LEU A 202 -9.85 -0.26 4.60
N HIS A 203 -8.78 -0.33 3.81
CA HIS A 203 -8.76 -1.05 2.53
C HIS A 203 -8.88 -2.56 2.73
N PHE A 204 -8.22 -3.12 3.75
CA PHE A 204 -8.38 -4.52 4.14
C PHE A 204 -9.83 -4.86 4.46
N PHE A 205 -10.51 -4.06 5.29
CA PHE A 205 -11.92 -4.29 5.60
C PHE A 205 -12.83 -4.07 4.39
N THR A 206 -12.50 -3.13 3.50
CA THR A 206 -13.20 -2.99 2.23
C THR A 206 -13.15 -4.30 1.44
N ILE A 207 -11.96 -4.86 1.27
CA ILE A 207 -11.74 -6.08 0.49
C ILE A 207 -12.38 -7.29 1.16
N LEU A 208 -12.12 -7.49 2.45
CA LEU A 208 -12.59 -8.66 3.19
C LEU A 208 -14.12 -8.70 3.30
N LEU A 209 -14.76 -7.55 3.59
CA LEU A 209 -16.19 -7.52 3.90
C LEU A 209 -17.07 -7.26 2.68
N TYR A 210 -16.56 -6.57 1.64
CA TYR A 210 -17.39 -6.08 0.54
C TYR A 210 -16.98 -6.59 -0.85
N LEU A 211 -15.86 -7.31 -0.97
CA LEU A 211 -15.45 -7.94 -2.23
C LEU A 211 -15.55 -9.47 -2.21
N LEU A 212 -15.95 -10.08 -1.10
CA LEU A 212 -16.38 -11.48 -1.10
C LEU A 212 -17.82 -11.58 -1.59
N PRO A 213 -18.24 -12.72 -2.19
CA PRO A 213 -19.63 -12.94 -2.53
C PRO A 213 -20.51 -12.80 -1.28
N GLY A 214 -21.62 -12.07 -1.42
CA GLY A 214 -22.67 -12.03 -0.40
C GLY A 214 -23.30 -13.42 -0.24
N ASN A 215 -23.78 -13.71 0.97
CA ASN A 215 -24.70 -14.84 1.18
C ASN A 215 -26.06 -14.56 0.53
#